data_AF-A0A6A4F7G1-F1
#
_entry.id   AF-A0A6A4F7G1-F1
#
_cell.length_a   1.000
_cell.length_b   1.000
_cell.length_c   1.000
_cell.angle_alpha   90.00
_cell.angle_beta   90.00
_cell.angle_gamma   90.00
#
_symmetry.space_group_name_H-M   'P 1'
#
loop_
_entity.id
_entity.type
_entity.pdbx_description
1 polymer ?
#
loop_
_entity_poly.entity_id
_entity_poly.type
_entity_poly.pdbx_seq_one_letter_code
_entity_poly.pdbx_strand_id
1 'polypeptide(L)'
;MCFAALWWGGDGIETSFDLRFEYEDPASLLAGQTTVGGPRLRWNTQSVVAGFGMEHGARVELQVTDLQVAGANDATEVPVVFTLYDNDQWRAYAVLKLREVHIRSNFVLCHYPAAMRFTIPPPDSLAELPWTLSFDVRKASQFTLQAQVCGDASVNVSGRVSMVNFGYDGALSEHLGVQELGLRPLYKVLFVVYLAAMVLWILDCNIWRRNVPKICYVFQAALQAKALSVALKLAFYSERSSHGQANTPLDIAQDVGESATSAALLGVSVLGSLGWSITRARLSRRETLSLLLLAVIYLVVSFNKALCRPTDAPQCRGFVLSEYALQSMMMLGVIVALNFTIAQLKLAASYERWNCFVTPLTYMKLEQFQYAQCCRHFLYLVPLATVG
;
A
#
# COMPACT_ATOMS: atom_id res chain seq x y z
N MET A 1 20.95 13.25 19.92
CA MET A 1 20.95 12.96 18.46
C MET A 1 19.56 12.47 18.10
N CYS A 2 18.64 13.41 17.87
CA CYS A 2 17.23 13.14 17.62
C CYS A 2 17.00 13.08 16.12
N PHE A 3 16.73 11.90 15.57
CA PHE A 3 16.24 11.75 14.20
C PHE A 3 14.75 12.09 14.20
N ALA A 4 14.43 13.26 13.65
CA ALA A 4 13.06 13.65 13.34
C ALA A 4 12.52 12.76 12.22
N ALA A 5 11.30 12.27 12.43
CA ALA A 5 10.59 11.36 11.56
C ALA A 5 10.46 11.92 10.15
N LEU A 6 11.00 11.16 9.18
CA LEU A 6 10.60 11.25 7.78
C LEU A 6 9.17 10.70 7.71
N TRP A 7 8.19 11.58 7.51
CA TRP A 7 6.81 11.21 7.25
C TRP A 7 6.48 11.57 5.81
N TRP A 8 6.80 10.66 4.89
CA TRP A 8 6.30 10.65 3.51
C TRP A 8 5.72 9.25 3.28
N GLY A 9 4.48 9.20 2.79
CA GLY A 9 3.80 7.97 2.38
C GLY A 9 2.89 7.33 3.44
N GLY A 10 1.72 7.93 3.64
CA GLY A 10 0.66 7.39 4.49
C GLY A 10 -0.56 8.30 4.49
N ASP A 11 -1.08 8.63 3.30
CA ASP A 11 -2.26 9.50 3.16
C ASP A 11 -3.49 8.78 3.73
N GLY A 12 -3.91 9.16 4.94
CA GLY A 12 -5.33 9.11 5.27
C GLY A 12 -6.06 10.10 4.35
N ILE A 13 -7.29 9.80 3.95
CA ILE A 13 -8.08 10.77 3.16
C ILE A 13 -8.65 11.85 4.08
N GLU A 14 -8.76 11.50 5.36
CA GLU A 14 -8.94 12.45 6.43
C GLU A 14 -7.63 12.62 7.21
N THR A 15 -6.92 13.73 6.96
CA THR A 15 -5.66 14.04 7.65
C THR A 15 -5.84 15.17 8.63
N SER A 16 -5.46 14.93 9.88
CA SER A 16 -5.16 16.04 10.80
C SER A 16 -3.77 16.56 10.50
N PHE A 17 -3.62 17.87 10.44
CA PHE A 17 -2.32 18.50 10.27
C PHE A 17 -2.06 19.48 11.42
N ASP A 18 -0.78 19.58 11.82
CA ASP A 18 -0.26 20.59 12.73
C ASP A 18 1.03 21.12 12.12
N LEU A 19 0.97 22.33 11.58
CA LEU A 19 2.01 22.92 10.77
C LEU A 19 2.57 24.15 11.46
N ARG A 20 3.84 24.04 11.83
CA ARG A 20 4.61 25.14 12.42
C ARG A 20 5.53 25.75 11.38
N PHE A 21 5.33 27.03 11.08
CA PHE A 21 6.18 27.83 10.23
C PHE A 21 6.95 28.81 11.12
N GLU A 22 8.27 28.77 11.05
CA GLU A 22 9.15 29.66 11.81
C GLU A 22 9.82 30.64 10.86
N TYR A 23 9.71 31.92 11.17
CA TYR A 23 10.41 32.98 10.46
C TYR A 23 11.67 33.37 11.25
N GLU A 24 12.84 33.17 10.66
CA GLU A 24 14.12 33.67 11.20
C GLU A 24 14.53 34.94 10.44
N ASP A 25 14.68 36.05 11.18
CA ASP A 25 15.10 37.33 10.60
C ASP A 25 16.54 37.23 10.06
N PRO A 26 16.77 37.55 8.77
CA PRO A 26 18.10 37.64 8.17
C PRO A 26 19.13 38.43 8.99
N ALA A 27 18.69 39.49 9.69
CA ALA A 27 19.57 40.36 10.47
C ALA A 27 20.20 39.64 11.67
N SER A 28 19.51 38.65 12.23
CA SER A 28 19.98 37.87 13.39
C SER A 28 21.10 36.88 13.04
N LEU A 29 21.14 36.39 11.80
CA LEU A 29 22.20 35.51 11.27
C LEU A 29 23.46 36.29 10.89
N LEU A 30 23.31 37.52 10.40
CA LEU A 30 24.41 38.43 10.07
C LEU A 30 25.18 38.91 11.31
N ALA A 31 24.56 38.89 12.49
CA ALA A 31 25.24 39.18 13.76
C ALA A 31 26.15 38.03 14.26
N GLY A 32 26.01 36.81 13.70
CA GLY A 32 26.70 35.61 14.19
C GLY A 32 27.68 34.94 13.22
N GLN A 33 27.64 35.22 11.91
CA GLN A 33 28.47 34.52 10.92
C GLN A 33 29.00 35.43 9.81
N THR A 34 30.30 35.74 9.88
CA THR A 34 31.11 36.40 8.85
C THR A 34 31.46 35.49 7.67
N THR A 35 30.49 34.75 7.12
CA THR A 35 30.69 34.01 5.86
C THR A 35 29.49 34.14 4.95
N VAL A 36 29.77 34.58 3.73
CA VAL A 36 28.85 34.90 2.64
C VAL A 36 27.94 33.71 2.32
N GLY A 37 26.72 33.76 2.83
CA GLY A 37 25.60 32.93 2.39
C GLY A 37 24.34 33.73 2.65
N GLY A 38 23.58 34.04 1.59
CA GLY A 38 22.34 34.81 1.69
C GLY A 38 21.34 34.21 2.69
N PRO A 39 20.29 34.95 3.06
CA PRO A 39 19.35 34.57 4.12
C PRO A 39 18.82 33.15 3.90
N ARG A 40 19.20 32.24 4.81
CA ARG A 40 18.67 30.88 4.83
C ARG A 40 17.38 30.88 5.62
N LEU A 41 16.27 31.27 4.98
CA LEU A 41 14.94 30.93 5.52
C LEU A 41 14.84 29.41 5.62
N ARG A 42 14.70 28.88 6.84
CA ARG A 42 14.43 27.48 7.06
C ARG A 42 12.95 27.22 6.77
N TRP A 43 12.60 27.13 5.48
CA TRP A 43 11.29 26.65 5.05
C TRP A 43 11.06 25.26 5.63
N ASN A 44 10.05 25.12 6.48
CA ASN A 44 9.76 23.82 7.08
C ASN A 44 9.47 22.80 5.97
N THR A 45 10.06 21.61 6.10
CA THR A 45 10.13 20.57 5.07
C THR A 45 8.80 19.85 4.81
N GLN A 46 7.70 20.30 5.43
CA GLN A 46 6.39 19.65 5.48
C GLN A 46 5.26 20.59 5.06
N SER A 47 5.39 21.30 3.94
CA SER A 47 4.31 22.16 3.43
C SER A 47 3.19 21.38 2.73
N VAL A 48 3.44 20.13 2.33
CA VAL A 48 2.46 19.28 1.65
C VAL A 48 1.60 18.61 2.71
N VAL A 49 0.30 18.83 2.63
CA VAL A 49 -0.68 18.37 3.61
C VAL A 49 -1.21 16.98 3.24
N ALA A 50 -1.49 16.75 1.95
CA ALA A 50 -1.95 15.47 1.42
C ALA A 50 -1.89 15.43 -0.13
N GLY A 51 -1.79 14.24 -0.73
CA GLY A 51 -1.91 14.02 -2.18
C GLY A 51 -2.91 12.90 -2.52
N PHE A 52 -3.82 13.13 -3.46
CA PHE A 52 -4.99 12.24 -3.65
C PHE A 52 -5.67 12.39 -5.01
N GLY A 53 -6.19 11.29 -5.56
CA GLY A 53 -6.97 11.29 -6.80
C GLY A 53 -8.44 11.65 -6.54
N MET A 54 -9.00 12.59 -7.31
CA MET A 54 -10.40 13.01 -7.22
C MET A 54 -11.12 13.01 -8.56
N GLU A 55 -12.42 12.69 -8.55
CA GLU A 55 -13.28 12.74 -9.74
C GLU A 55 -13.90 14.13 -9.94
N HIS A 56 -14.54 14.33 -11.10
CA HIS A 56 -15.34 15.53 -11.34
C HIS A 56 -16.53 15.58 -10.37
N GLY A 57 -16.71 16.71 -9.68
CA GLY A 57 -17.74 16.93 -8.68
C GLY A 57 -17.42 16.38 -7.28
N ALA A 58 -16.23 15.77 -7.09
CA ALA A 58 -15.74 15.42 -5.76
C ALA A 58 -15.57 16.66 -4.87
N ARG A 59 -15.52 16.48 -3.56
CA ARG A 59 -15.44 17.58 -2.60
C ARG A 59 -14.21 17.47 -1.70
N VAL A 60 -13.52 18.59 -1.54
CA VAL A 60 -12.49 18.77 -0.51
C VAL A 60 -13.05 19.66 0.58
N GLU A 61 -12.99 19.21 1.82
CA GLU A 61 -13.39 19.93 3.01
C GLU A 61 -12.15 20.21 3.86
N LEU A 62 -11.82 21.49 4.04
CA LEU A 62 -10.74 21.96 4.88
C LEU A 62 -11.35 22.58 6.15
N GLN A 63 -10.97 22.04 7.29
CA GLN A 63 -11.33 22.56 8.60
C GLN A 63 -10.09 23.09 9.31
N VAL A 64 -10.05 24.38 9.64
CA VAL A 64 -8.98 24.99 10.43
C VAL A 64 -9.47 25.14 11.87
N THR A 65 -8.76 24.51 12.81
CA THR A 65 -9.17 24.43 14.22
C THR A 65 -8.41 25.39 15.12
N ASP A 66 -7.13 25.63 14.84
CA ASP A 66 -6.31 26.59 15.59
C ASP A 66 -5.39 27.35 14.64
N LEU A 67 -5.19 28.63 14.92
CA LEU A 67 -4.29 29.52 14.19
C LEU A 67 -3.60 30.46 15.18
N GLN A 68 -2.29 30.32 15.31
CA GLN A 68 -1.48 31.19 16.16
C GLN A 68 -0.46 31.92 15.28
N VAL A 69 -0.51 33.25 15.27
CA VAL A 69 0.40 34.10 14.49
C VAL A 69 1.29 34.87 15.46
N ALA A 70 2.61 34.72 15.32
CA ALA A 70 3.62 35.45 16.08
C ALA A 70 4.47 36.30 15.13
N GLY A 71 4.53 37.62 15.40
CA GLY A 71 5.49 38.54 14.76
C GLY A 71 4.94 39.54 13.75
N ALA A 72 3.63 39.76 13.62
CA ALA A 72 3.10 40.77 12.71
C ALA A 72 3.08 42.17 13.36
N ASN A 73 4.10 42.99 13.08
CA ASN A 73 3.98 44.44 13.21
C ASN A 73 3.19 44.92 11.98
N ASP A 74 2.04 45.54 12.22
CA ASP A 74 1.08 46.07 11.26
C ASP A 74 0.16 45.05 10.56
N ALA A 75 -1.13 45.23 10.83
CA ALA A 75 -2.24 44.54 10.21
C ALA A 75 -2.36 44.95 8.74
N THR A 76 -1.79 44.17 7.81
CA THR A 76 -2.34 43.98 6.46
C THR A 76 -1.73 42.73 5.81
N GLU A 77 -2.58 41.74 5.47
CA GLU A 77 -2.41 40.75 4.38
C GLU A 77 -1.12 39.88 4.35
N VAL A 78 -1.03 38.55 4.45
CA VAL A 78 -1.92 37.37 4.47
C VAL A 78 -1.08 36.24 5.11
N PRO A 79 -1.39 35.69 6.30
CA PRO A 79 -0.40 34.87 7.00
C PRO A 79 -0.35 33.40 6.58
N VAL A 80 -1.36 32.81 5.94
CA VAL A 80 -1.29 31.42 5.43
C VAL A 80 -2.19 31.25 4.21
N VAL A 81 -1.70 30.51 3.22
CA VAL A 81 -2.43 30.18 2.00
C VAL A 81 -2.43 28.67 1.82
N PHE A 82 -3.62 28.10 1.70
CA PHE A 82 -3.81 26.73 1.24
C PHE A 82 -4.01 26.75 -0.27
N THR A 83 -3.22 25.95 -0.99
CA THR A 83 -3.31 25.79 -2.43
C THR A 83 -3.52 24.33 -2.79
N LEU A 84 -4.49 24.07 -3.67
CA LEU A 84 -4.76 22.77 -4.24
C LEU A 84 -4.26 22.77 -5.68
N TYR A 85 -3.26 21.95 -5.97
CA TYR A 85 -2.68 21.84 -7.31
C TYR A 85 -3.17 20.58 -8.01
N ASP A 86 -3.58 20.70 -9.27
CA ASP A 86 -3.70 19.55 -10.19
C ASP A 86 -2.28 18.97 -10.45
N ASN A 87 -2.15 17.71 -10.84
CA ASN A 87 -0.90 16.99 -11.11
C ASN A 87 0.04 17.78 -12.05
N ASP A 88 -0.49 18.39 -13.11
CA ASP A 88 0.30 19.19 -14.04
C ASP A 88 0.83 20.48 -13.38
N GLN A 89 -0.01 21.15 -12.59
CA GLN A 89 0.37 22.35 -11.84
C GLN A 89 1.38 22.00 -10.75
N TRP A 90 1.18 20.88 -10.05
CA TRP A 90 2.07 20.39 -9.01
C TRP A 90 3.45 20.06 -9.57
N ARG A 91 3.52 19.37 -10.72
CA ARG A 91 4.81 19.08 -11.38
C ARG A 91 5.56 20.36 -11.74
N ALA A 92 4.89 21.34 -12.31
CA ALA A 92 5.50 22.61 -12.66
C ALA A 92 5.94 23.40 -11.42
N TYR A 93 5.10 23.46 -10.39
CA TYR A 93 5.40 24.10 -9.11
C TYR A 93 6.57 23.41 -8.38
N ALA A 94 6.58 22.08 -8.33
CA ALA A 94 7.63 21.30 -7.69
C ALA A 94 8.99 21.54 -8.36
N VAL A 95 9.04 21.67 -9.68
CA VAL A 95 10.27 22.05 -10.39
C VAL A 95 10.73 23.46 -10.01
N LEU A 96 9.81 24.42 -9.89
CA LEU A 96 10.13 25.79 -9.46
C LEU A 96 10.61 25.86 -8.00
N LYS A 97 10.05 25.02 -7.13
CA LYS A 97 10.43 24.92 -5.72
C LYS A 97 11.77 24.20 -5.52
N LEU A 98 12.04 23.16 -6.30
CA LEU A 98 13.21 22.29 -6.15
C LEU A 98 14.43 22.77 -6.95
N ARG A 99 14.26 23.45 -8.09
CA ARG A 99 15.38 24.04 -8.82
C ARG A 99 15.74 25.39 -8.19
N GLU A 100 17.03 25.64 -8.02
CA GLU A 100 17.60 26.93 -7.60
C GLU A 100 17.48 28.01 -8.69
N VAL A 101 16.30 28.15 -9.27
CA VAL A 101 16.00 29.27 -10.15
C VAL A 101 16.08 30.52 -9.28
N HIS A 102 16.88 31.50 -9.69
CA HIS A 102 17.16 32.75 -8.96
C HIS A 102 15.91 33.62 -8.69
N ILE A 103 14.72 33.15 -9.04
CA ILE A 103 13.42 33.78 -8.79
C ILE A 103 12.86 33.20 -7.47
N ARG A 104 13.59 33.33 -6.37
CA ARG A 104 13.12 32.97 -5.01
C ARG A 104 12.38 34.14 -4.37
N SER A 105 11.46 34.77 -5.10
CA SER A 105 10.53 35.69 -4.45
C SER A 105 9.38 34.87 -3.88
N ASN A 106 9.23 34.87 -2.56
CA ASN A 106 8.15 34.18 -1.84
C ASN A 106 6.78 34.54 -2.40
N PHE A 107 6.64 35.78 -2.89
CA PHE A 107 5.46 36.26 -3.59
C PHE A 107 5.11 35.43 -4.83
N VAL A 108 6.09 35.04 -5.65
CA VAL A 108 5.84 34.27 -6.89
C VAL A 108 5.34 32.86 -6.59
N LEU A 109 5.90 32.20 -5.56
CA LEU A 109 5.45 30.86 -5.14
C LEU A 109 4.05 30.92 -4.49
N CYS A 110 3.77 31.99 -3.75
CA CYS A 110 2.49 32.24 -3.10
C CYS A 110 1.34 32.55 -4.06
N HIS A 111 1.68 33.12 -5.22
CA HIS A 111 0.73 33.50 -6.27
C HIS A 111 0.78 32.57 -7.48
N TYR A 112 1.44 31.40 -7.36
CA TYR A 112 1.47 30.42 -8.43
C TYR A 112 0.04 29.91 -8.73
N PRO A 113 -0.32 29.73 -10.02
CA PRO A 113 -1.66 29.27 -10.39
C PRO A 113 -1.95 27.89 -9.81
N ALA A 114 -3.04 27.81 -9.05
CA ALA A 114 -3.55 26.59 -8.42
C ALA A 114 -5.01 26.39 -8.82
N ALA A 115 -5.51 25.15 -8.76
CA ALA A 115 -6.90 24.83 -9.02
C ALA A 115 -7.84 25.47 -7.97
N MET A 116 -7.34 25.59 -6.74
CA MET A 116 -8.00 26.30 -5.65
C MET A 116 -6.96 26.98 -4.78
N ARG A 117 -7.29 28.17 -4.28
CA ARG A 117 -6.47 28.93 -3.35
C ARG A 117 -7.38 29.51 -2.28
N PHE A 118 -7.07 29.23 -1.03
CA PHE A 118 -7.73 29.82 0.11
C PHE A 118 -6.72 30.54 1.00
N THR A 119 -6.95 31.83 1.18
CA THR A 119 -6.15 32.67 2.07
C THR A 119 -6.86 32.74 3.40
N ILE A 120 -6.19 32.33 4.47
CA ILE A 120 -6.76 32.43 5.79
C ILE A 120 -6.83 33.92 6.17
N PRO A 121 -8.03 34.47 6.46
CA PRO A 121 -8.12 35.84 6.94
C PRO A 121 -7.38 35.98 8.27
N PRO A 122 -6.80 37.15 8.58
CA PRO A 122 -6.24 37.38 9.91
C PRO A 122 -7.33 37.13 10.98
N PRO A 123 -6.95 36.67 12.19
CA PRO A 123 -7.90 36.37 13.24
C PRO A 123 -8.63 37.65 13.67
N ASP A 124 -9.78 37.93 13.07
CA ASP A 124 -10.71 38.95 13.54
C ASP A 124 -11.32 38.46 14.86
N SER A 125 -11.44 39.36 15.84
CA SER A 125 -12.02 39.08 17.16
C SER A 125 -13.49 38.65 17.14
N LEU A 126 -14.13 38.61 15.97
CA LEU A 126 -15.52 38.26 15.73
C LEU A 126 -15.71 36.96 14.92
N ALA A 127 -14.63 36.38 14.36
CA ALA A 127 -14.71 35.15 13.58
C ALA A 127 -14.41 33.95 14.48
N GLU A 128 -15.45 33.24 14.92
CA GLU A 128 -15.31 32.03 15.73
C GLU A 128 -14.72 30.87 14.90
N LEU A 129 -13.56 30.35 15.32
CA LEU A 129 -13.05 29.04 14.91
C LEU A 129 -14.01 27.94 15.40
N PRO A 130 -14.19 26.82 14.69
CA PRO A 130 -13.43 26.39 13.52
C PRO A 130 -13.98 26.91 12.17
N TRP A 131 -13.09 27.25 11.25
CA TRP A 131 -13.46 27.56 9.87
C TRP A 131 -13.58 26.28 9.05
N THR A 132 -14.68 26.14 8.31
CA THR A 132 -14.88 25.04 7.36
C THR A 132 -15.04 25.59 5.96
N LEU A 133 -14.28 25.05 5.02
CA LEU A 133 -14.31 25.43 3.62
C LEU A 133 -14.49 24.18 2.78
N SER A 134 -15.48 24.21 1.89
CA SER A 134 -15.68 23.16 0.89
C SER A 134 -15.31 23.67 -0.50
N PHE A 135 -14.69 22.80 -1.29
CA PHE A 135 -14.36 23.04 -2.67
C PHE A 135 -14.78 21.86 -3.54
N ASP A 136 -15.63 22.13 -4.53
CA ASP A 136 -16.06 21.12 -5.50
C ASP A 136 -15.10 21.08 -6.69
N VAL A 137 -14.61 19.88 -6.99
CA VAL A 137 -13.58 19.61 -7.97
C VAL A 137 -14.15 19.69 -9.38
N ARG A 138 -13.60 20.59 -10.22
CA ARG A 138 -14.10 20.80 -11.59
C ARG A 138 -13.54 19.83 -12.62
N LYS A 139 -12.41 19.19 -12.34
CA LYS A 139 -11.72 18.29 -13.29
C LYS A 139 -11.16 17.11 -12.53
N ALA A 140 -11.37 15.90 -13.05
CA ALA A 140 -10.79 14.70 -12.47
C ALA A 140 -9.26 14.70 -12.64
N SER A 141 -8.52 14.58 -11.53
CA SER A 141 -7.06 14.47 -11.53
C SER A 141 -6.50 14.04 -10.17
N GLN A 142 -5.18 13.86 -10.11
CA GLN A 142 -4.45 13.73 -8.85
C GLN A 142 -4.11 15.13 -8.33
N PHE A 143 -4.67 15.48 -7.18
CA PHE A 143 -4.46 16.77 -6.54
C PHE A 143 -3.47 16.67 -5.39
N THR A 144 -2.74 17.75 -5.16
CA THR A 144 -1.86 17.91 -4.01
C THR A 144 -2.27 19.16 -3.24
N LEU A 145 -2.63 19.00 -1.97
CA LEU A 145 -2.91 20.11 -1.08
C LEU A 145 -1.62 20.55 -0.38
N GLN A 146 -1.32 21.84 -0.48
CA GLN A 146 -0.17 22.46 0.15
C GLN A 146 -0.61 23.64 1.01
N ALA A 147 0.03 23.81 2.16
CA ALA A 147 -0.06 25.01 2.99
C ALA A 147 1.26 25.78 2.88
N GLN A 148 1.17 27.11 2.73
CA GLN A 148 2.33 27.98 2.61
C GLN A 148 2.09 29.32 3.30
N VAL A 149 3.14 29.89 3.88
CA VAL A 149 3.11 31.23 4.50
C VAL A 149 3.65 32.24 3.49
N CYS A 150 2.92 33.33 3.31
CA CYS A 150 3.16 34.33 2.28
C CYS A 150 3.56 35.69 2.86
N GLY A 151 4.45 35.65 3.85
CA GLY A 151 4.97 36.84 4.53
C GLY A 151 6.01 36.47 5.59
N ASP A 152 6.48 37.49 6.29
CA ASP A 152 7.53 37.40 7.29
C ASP A 152 6.93 37.19 8.69
N ALA A 153 6.26 36.05 8.90
CA ALA A 153 5.59 35.73 10.14
C ALA A 153 5.81 34.28 10.56
N SER A 154 5.90 34.05 11.87
CA SER A 154 5.86 32.68 12.42
C SER A 154 4.42 32.30 12.67
N VAL A 155 3.97 31.18 12.11
CA VAL A 155 2.57 30.75 12.20
C VAL A 155 2.47 29.29 12.58
N ASN A 156 1.61 28.99 13.56
CA ASN A 156 1.17 27.63 13.81
C ASN A 156 -0.27 27.44 13.34
N VAL A 157 -0.51 26.43 12.51
CA VAL A 157 -1.85 26.12 12.01
C VAL A 157 -2.15 24.66 12.28
N SER A 158 -3.27 24.39 12.94
CA SER A 158 -3.79 23.04 13.07
C SER A 158 -5.19 22.93 12.46
N GLY A 159 -5.50 21.75 11.96
CA GLY A 159 -6.77 21.50 11.31
C GLY A 159 -6.93 20.07 10.85
N ARG A 160 -8.01 19.86 10.09
CA ARG A 160 -8.37 18.61 9.46
C ARG A 160 -8.70 18.86 8.00
N VAL A 161 -8.29 17.96 7.13
CA VAL A 161 -8.74 17.94 5.73
C VAL A 161 -9.47 16.64 5.53
N SER A 162 -10.65 16.69 4.92
CA SER A 162 -11.40 15.53 4.47
C SER A 162 -11.63 15.66 2.98
N MET A 163 -11.47 14.58 2.23
CA MET A 163 -11.86 14.54 0.83
C MET A 163 -12.88 13.44 0.61
N VAL A 164 -13.85 13.71 -0.26
CA VAL A 164 -14.98 12.83 -0.53
C VAL A 164 -15.18 12.74 -2.03
N ASN A 165 -15.12 11.52 -2.54
CA ASN A 165 -15.48 11.18 -3.92
C ASN A 165 -16.89 10.59 -3.98
N PHE A 166 -17.42 10.46 -5.20
CA PHE A 166 -18.68 9.78 -5.42
C PHE A 166 -18.53 8.27 -5.20
N GLY A 167 -19.43 7.71 -4.39
CA GLY A 167 -19.55 6.28 -4.22
C GLY A 167 -20.26 5.60 -5.39
N TYR A 168 -20.33 4.28 -5.33
CA TYR A 168 -21.06 3.47 -6.32
C TYR A 168 -22.57 3.80 -6.39
N ASP A 169 -23.11 4.38 -5.32
CA ASP A 169 -24.48 4.86 -5.20
C ASP A 169 -24.71 6.23 -5.85
N GLY A 170 -23.66 6.87 -6.37
CA GLY A 170 -23.70 8.22 -6.95
C GLY A 170 -23.80 9.33 -5.89
N ALA A 171 -23.64 9.01 -4.61
CA ALA A 171 -23.61 9.98 -3.52
C ALA A 171 -22.17 10.35 -3.13
N LEU A 172 -21.96 11.57 -2.61
CA LEU A 172 -20.69 12.00 -2.00
C LEU A 172 -20.53 11.32 -0.63
N SER A 173 -20.05 10.08 -0.64
CA SER A 173 -20.00 9.23 0.56
C SER A 173 -18.67 8.49 0.74
N GLU A 174 -17.86 8.37 -0.32
CA GLU A 174 -16.65 7.56 -0.28
C GLU A 174 -15.40 8.40 -0.10
N HIS A 175 -14.69 8.16 0.99
CA HIS A 175 -13.39 8.76 1.26
C HIS A 175 -12.24 8.03 0.57
N LEU A 176 -12.45 7.25 -0.50
CA LEU A 176 -11.35 6.59 -1.22
C LEU A 176 -10.88 7.45 -2.39
N GLY A 177 -9.57 7.49 -2.67
CA GLY A 177 -9.06 8.12 -3.88
C GLY A 177 -9.50 7.38 -5.14
N VAL A 178 -9.53 8.05 -6.30
CA VAL A 178 -9.98 7.47 -7.59
C VAL A 178 -9.29 6.14 -7.94
N GLN A 179 -8.00 6.04 -7.61
CA GLN A 179 -7.21 4.83 -7.86
C GLN A 179 -7.64 3.64 -6.97
N GLU A 180 -8.24 3.92 -5.81
CA GLU A 180 -8.63 2.93 -4.80
C GLU A 180 -10.14 2.63 -4.79
N LEU A 181 -10.97 3.50 -5.39
CA LEU A 181 -12.43 3.33 -5.48
C LEU A 181 -12.83 1.96 -6.07
N GLY A 182 -12.10 1.49 -7.08
CA GLY A 182 -12.33 0.17 -7.70
C GLY A 182 -11.94 -1.03 -6.83
N LEU A 183 -11.14 -0.85 -5.79
CA LEU A 183 -10.59 -1.96 -4.98
C LEU A 183 -11.66 -2.60 -4.10
N ARG A 184 -12.58 -1.81 -3.53
CA ARG A 184 -13.65 -2.33 -2.67
C ARG A 184 -14.57 -3.33 -3.38
N PRO A 185 -15.18 -3.02 -4.55
CA PRO A 185 -15.99 -4.00 -5.27
C PRO A 185 -15.15 -5.18 -5.77
N LEU A 186 -13.89 -4.95 -6.17
CA LEU A 186 -12.97 -6.01 -6.60
C LEU A 186 -12.71 -7.02 -5.47
N TYR A 187 -12.41 -6.56 -4.24
CA TYR A 187 -12.22 -7.44 -3.09
C TYR A 187 -13.51 -8.15 -2.64
N LYS A 188 -14.69 -7.53 -2.82
CA LYS A 188 -15.98 -8.21 -2.62
C LYS A 188 -16.14 -9.39 -3.57
N VAL A 189 -15.89 -9.19 -4.87
CA VAL A 189 -15.98 -10.26 -5.88
C VAL A 189 -14.96 -11.35 -5.60
N LEU A 190 -13.70 -10.99 -5.31
CA LEU A 190 -12.66 -11.95 -4.95
C LEU A 190 -13.03 -12.77 -3.72
N PHE A 191 -13.60 -12.15 -2.70
CA PHE A 191 -14.04 -12.86 -1.49
C PHE A 191 -15.09 -13.92 -1.80
N VAL A 192 -16.09 -13.58 -2.62
CA VAL A 192 -17.13 -14.52 -3.07
C VAL A 192 -16.51 -15.66 -3.89
N VAL A 193 -15.58 -15.36 -4.80
CA VAL A 193 -14.88 -16.36 -5.61
C VAL A 193 -14.07 -17.32 -4.72
N TYR A 194 -13.34 -16.82 -3.73
CA TYR A 194 -12.58 -17.67 -2.81
C TYR A 194 -13.48 -18.51 -1.91
N LEU A 195 -14.63 -17.99 -1.46
CA LEU A 195 -15.62 -18.78 -0.73
C LEU A 195 -16.22 -19.89 -1.59
N ALA A 196 -16.60 -19.60 -2.83
CA ALA A 196 -17.10 -20.60 -3.77
C ALA A 196 -16.04 -21.68 -4.04
N ALA A 197 -14.78 -21.28 -4.27
CA ALA A 197 -13.67 -22.21 -4.44
C ALA A 197 -13.45 -23.10 -3.21
N MET A 198 -13.57 -22.55 -2.00
CA MET A 198 -13.48 -23.34 -0.76
C MET A 198 -14.61 -24.36 -0.65
N VAL A 199 -15.86 -23.98 -0.95
CA VAL A 199 -17.00 -24.90 -0.92
C VAL A 199 -16.82 -26.00 -1.95
N LEU A 200 -16.45 -25.67 -3.19
CA LEU A 200 -16.18 -26.64 -4.25
C LEU A 200 -15.05 -27.60 -3.86
N TRP A 201 -13.97 -27.09 -3.25
CA TRP A 201 -12.86 -27.92 -2.79
C TRP A 201 -13.25 -28.89 -1.67
N ILE A 202 -14.05 -28.43 -0.70
CA ILE A 202 -14.58 -29.28 0.37
C ILE A 202 -15.50 -30.36 -0.19
N LEU A 203 -16.36 -30.02 -1.15
CA LEU A 203 -17.23 -30.97 -1.82
C LEU A 203 -16.43 -32.04 -2.57
N ASP A 204 -15.42 -31.63 -3.33
CA ASP A 204 -14.55 -32.55 -4.08
C ASP A 204 -13.79 -33.50 -3.13
N CYS A 205 -13.22 -32.97 -2.05
CA CYS A 205 -12.57 -33.79 -1.01
C CYS A 205 -13.54 -34.78 -0.33
N ASN A 206 -14.81 -34.40 -0.15
CA ASN A 206 -15.83 -35.27 0.44
C ASN A 206 -16.29 -36.37 -0.52
N ILE A 207 -16.40 -36.07 -1.81
CA ILE A 207 -16.77 -37.06 -2.85
C ILE A 207 -15.64 -38.10 -3.00
N TRP A 208 -14.38 -37.67 -2.96
CA TRP A 208 -13.20 -38.53 -3.14
C TRP A 208 -12.63 -39.11 -1.82
N ARG A 209 -13.47 -39.19 -0.77
CA ARG A 209 -13.13 -39.45 0.65
C ARG A 209 -12.12 -40.59 0.92
N ARG A 210 -12.03 -41.61 0.06
CA ARG A 210 -11.17 -42.79 0.27
C ARG A 210 -9.68 -42.57 -0.03
N ASN A 211 -9.34 -41.61 -0.90
CA ASN A 211 -7.97 -41.47 -1.42
C ASN A 211 -7.43 -40.02 -1.36
N VAL A 212 -7.86 -39.20 -0.40
CA VAL A 212 -7.42 -37.80 -0.32
C VAL A 212 -5.97 -37.73 0.22
N PRO A 213 -4.98 -37.27 -0.57
CA PRO A 213 -3.62 -37.10 -0.08
C PRO A 213 -3.54 -35.97 0.95
N LYS A 214 -2.58 -36.06 1.88
CA LYS A 214 -2.38 -35.08 2.96
C LYS A 214 -2.17 -33.65 2.46
N ILE A 215 -1.62 -33.51 1.26
CA ILE A 215 -1.39 -32.20 0.62
C ILE A 215 -2.69 -31.43 0.37
N CYS A 216 -3.83 -32.11 0.18
CA CYS A 216 -5.13 -31.47 0.01
C CYS A 216 -5.59 -30.72 1.27
N TYR A 217 -5.25 -31.21 2.47
CA TYR A 217 -5.53 -30.50 3.72
C TYR A 217 -4.64 -29.27 3.89
N VAL A 218 -3.38 -29.35 3.48
CA VAL A 218 -2.47 -28.18 3.50
C VAL A 218 -2.91 -27.13 2.49
N PHE A 219 -3.36 -27.54 1.31
CA PHE A 219 -3.96 -26.65 0.32
C PHE A 219 -5.25 -26.01 0.84
N GLN A 220 -6.12 -26.77 1.51
CA GLN A 220 -7.32 -26.23 2.14
C GLN A 220 -6.99 -25.16 3.20
N ALA A 221 -5.98 -25.38 4.04
CA ALA A 221 -5.53 -24.39 5.01
C ALA A 221 -5.00 -23.10 4.32
N ALA A 222 -4.29 -23.24 3.20
CA ALA A 222 -3.82 -22.09 2.41
C ALA A 222 -4.97 -21.32 1.76
N LEU A 223 -6.00 -22.01 1.26
CA LEU A 223 -7.23 -21.40 0.76
C LEU A 223 -7.97 -20.60 1.86
N GLN A 224 -8.10 -21.18 3.06
CA GLN A 224 -8.71 -20.51 4.21
C GLN A 224 -7.92 -19.25 4.61
N ALA A 225 -6.59 -19.36 4.67
CA ALA A 225 -5.73 -18.22 4.94
C ALA A 225 -5.91 -17.12 3.87
N LYS A 226 -6.01 -17.49 2.59
CA LYS A 226 -6.24 -16.54 1.50
C LYS A 226 -7.60 -15.84 1.60
N ALA A 227 -8.66 -16.60 1.89
CA ALA A 227 -9.98 -16.03 2.12
C ALA A 227 -9.98 -15.05 3.30
N LEU A 228 -9.28 -15.37 4.39
CA LEU A 228 -9.12 -14.48 5.54
C LEU A 228 -8.35 -13.20 5.17
N SER A 229 -7.26 -13.30 4.41
CA SER A 229 -6.50 -12.12 3.93
C SER A 229 -7.36 -11.21 3.06
N VAL A 230 -8.17 -11.77 2.16
CA VAL A 230 -9.11 -10.97 1.34
C VAL A 230 -10.18 -10.33 2.21
N ALA A 231 -10.68 -11.03 3.23
CA ALA A 231 -11.64 -10.45 4.18
C ALA A 231 -11.04 -9.28 4.97
N LEU A 232 -9.78 -9.39 5.41
CA LEU A 232 -9.06 -8.30 6.08
C LEU A 232 -8.90 -7.08 5.16
N LYS A 233 -8.51 -7.27 3.90
CA LYS A 233 -8.44 -6.18 2.90
C LYS A 233 -9.81 -5.54 2.66
N LEU A 234 -10.85 -6.35 2.53
CA LEU A 234 -12.21 -5.85 2.36
C LEU A 234 -12.67 -5.02 3.57
N ALA A 235 -12.38 -5.49 4.79
CA ALA A 235 -12.66 -4.75 6.01
C ALA A 235 -11.91 -3.41 6.03
N PHE A 236 -10.62 -3.42 5.66
CA PHE A 236 -9.79 -2.22 5.61
C PHE A 236 -10.31 -1.18 4.63
N TYR A 237 -10.55 -1.57 3.38
CA TYR A 237 -11.09 -0.63 2.40
C TYR A 237 -12.52 -0.20 2.73
N SER A 238 -13.33 -1.03 3.36
CA SER A 238 -14.68 -0.64 3.78
C SER A 238 -14.66 0.38 4.91
N GLU A 239 -13.78 0.20 5.89
CA GLU A 239 -13.65 1.12 7.02
C GLU A 239 -13.04 2.45 6.58
N ARG A 240 -11.95 2.40 5.80
CA ARG A 240 -11.29 3.56 5.20
C ARG A 240 -12.23 4.35 4.28
N SER A 241 -13.07 3.65 3.50
CA SER A 241 -14.10 4.27 2.65
C SER A 241 -15.16 5.03 3.44
N SER A 242 -15.56 4.51 4.60
CA SER A 242 -16.68 5.07 5.38
C SER A 242 -16.25 6.17 6.36
N HIS A 243 -15.03 6.07 6.90
CA HIS A 243 -14.53 6.99 7.94
C HIS A 243 -13.39 7.88 7.48
N GLY A 244 -12.79 7.64 6.30
CA GLY A 244 -11.65 8.41 5.78
C GLY A 244 -10.32 8.24 6.54
N GLN A 245 -10.34 7.56 7.69
CA GLN A 245 -9.18 7.32 8.54
C GLN A 245 -8.55 5.95 8.29
N ALA A 246 -7.22 5.89 8.35
CA ALA A 246 -6.47 4.65 8.27
C ALA A 246 -6.36 4.01 9.67
N ASN A 247 -7.05 2.90 9.88
CA ASN A 247 -6.89 2.12 11.10
C ASN A 247 -5.55 1.38 11.09
N THR A 248 -4.57 1.93 11.80
CA THR A 248 -3.22 1.36 11.97
C THR A 248 -3.19 -0.14 12.25
N PRO A 249 -3.99 -0.71 13.18
CA PRO A 249 -3.92 -2.16 13.43
C PRO A 249 -4.46 -2.98 12.26
N LEU A 250 -5.48 -2.48 11.57
CA LEU A 250 -6.10 -3.17 10.45
C LEU A 250 -5.21 -3.11 9.21
N ASP A 251 -4.49 -2.00 9.04
CA ASP A 251 -3.47 -1.79 8.03
C ASP A 251 -2.27 -2.75 8.21
N ILE A 252 -1.79 -2.91 9.44
CA ILE A 252 -0.75 -3.91 9.74
C ILE A 252 -1.29 -5.34 9.49
N ALA A 253 -2.53 -5.61 9.90
CA ALA A 253 -3.13 -6.93 9.75
C ALA A 253 -3.31 -7.34 8.28
N GLN A 254 -3.69 -6.42 7.38
CA GLN A 254 -3.79 -6.73 5.95
C GLN A 254 -2.42 -7.02 5.33
N ASP A 255 -1.38 -6.26 5.68
CA ASP A 255 -0.03 -6.43 5.13
C ASP A 255 0.60 -7.75 5.60
N VAL A 256 0.45 -8.07 6.89
CA VAL A 256 0.86 -9.36 7.45
C VAL A 256 0.06 -10.49 6.82
N GLY A 257 -1.25 -10.32 6.63
CA GLY A 257 -2.12 -11.31 6.00
C GLY A 257 -1.74 -11.59 4.55
N GLU A 258 -1.42 -10.56 3.77
CA GLU A 258 -0.94 -10.70 2.40
C GLU A 258 0.37 -11.49 2.35
N SER A 259 1.32 -11.12 3.21
CA SER A 259 2.64 -11.76 3.24
C SER A 259 2.61 -13.19 3.79
N ALA A 260 1.72 -13.47 4.76
CA ALA A 260 1.50 -14.82 5.26
C ALA A 260 0.84 -15.72 4.21
N THR A 261 -0.08 -15.18 3.42
CA THR A 261 -0.76 -15.96 2.38
C THR A 261 0.12 -16.21 1.16
N SER A 262 0.97 -15.26 0.75
CA SER A 262 2.00 -15.51 -0.26
C SER A 262 2.96 -16.61 0.19
N ALA A 263 3.42 -16.58 1.44
CA ALA A 263 4.25 -17.63 2.04
C ALA A 263 3.57 -19.00 2.00
N ALA A 264 2.30 -19.08 2.42
CA ALA A 264 1.55 -20.33 2.44
C ALA A 264 1.36 -20.92 1.05
N LEU A 265 1.04 -20.09 0.05
CA LEU A 265 0.89 -20.53 -1.34
C LEU A 265 2.21 -21.00 -1.95
N LEU A 266 3.31 -20.30 -1.68
CA LEU A 266 4.65 -20.72 -2.07
C LEU A 266 5.05 -22.03 -1.37
N GLY A 267 4.75 -22.18 -0.08
CA GLY A 267 5.01 -23.42 0.66
C GLY A 267 4.27 -24.62 0.05
N VAL A 268 2.99 -24.45 -0.26
CA VAL A 268 2.17 -25.48 -0.92
C VAL A 268 2.71 -25.81 -2.32
N SER A 269 3.14 -24.81 -3.09
CA SER A 269 3.68 -25.05 -4.43
C SER A 269 5.01 -25.81 -4.39
N VAL A 270 5.88 -25.50 -3.42
CA VAL A 270 7.15 -26.22 -3.18
C VAL A 270 6.90 -27.66 -2.75
N LEU A 271 6.01 -27.88 -1.78
CA LEU A 271 5.65 -29.24 -1.33
C LEU A 271 5.06 -30.06 -2.48
N GLY A 272 4.21 -29.45 -3.29
CA GLY A 272 3.64 -30.08 -4.47
C GLY A 272 4.68 -30.38 -5.54
N SER A 273 5.63 -29.47 -5.82
CA SER A 273 6.70 -29.71 -6.81
C SER A 273 7.69 -30.79 -6.38
N LEU A 274 7.86 -31.02 -5.08
CA LEU A 274 8.65 -32.13 -4.55
C LEU A 274 7.88 -33.47 -4.59
N GLY A 275 6.59 -33.44 -4.93
CA GLY A 275 5.72 -34.62 -4.98
C GLY A 275 5.36 -35.17 -3.60
N TRP A 276 5.43 -34.35 -2.55
CA TRP A 276 5.07 -34.76 -1.20
C TRP A 276 3.60 -35.18 -1.14
N SER A 277 3.35 -36.33 -0.51
CA SER A 277 2.05 -37.00 -0.40
C SER A 277 1.45 -37.54 -1.70
N ILE A 278 2.04 -37.28 -2.88
CA ILE A 278 1.56 -37.78 -4.18
C ILE A 278 2.50 -38.89 -4.68
N THR A 279 3.77 -38.57 -4.91
CA THR A 279 4.77 -39.54 -5.36
C THR A 279 5.56 -40.13 -4.20
N ARG A 280 5.82 -39.32 -3.17
CA ARG A 280 6.60 -39.69 -1.98
C ARG A 280 5.75 -39.60 -0.72
N ALA A 281 5.80 -40.64 0.11
CA ALA A 281 5.08 -40.67 1.39
C ALA A 281 5.68 -39.74 2.45
N ARG A 282 7.01 -39.52 2.42
CA ARG A 282 7.74 -38.63 3.34
C ARG A 282 8.88 -37.92 2.61
N LEU A 283 9.15 -36.68 3.00
CA LEU A 283 10.32 -35.92 2.58
C LEU A 283 11.53 -36.33 3.44
N SER A 284 12.74 -36.19 2.89
CA SER A 284 13.97 -36.41 3.64
C SER A 284 14.12 -35.37 4.75
N ARG A 285 14.69 -35.74 5.90
CA ARG A 285 14.94 -34.81 7.02
C ARG A 285 15.75 -33.57 6.57
N ARG A 286 16.68 -33.75 5.63
CA ARG A 286 17.48 -32.66 5.05
C ARG A 286 16.61 -31.69 4.24
N GLU A 287 15.74 -32.21 3.37
CA GLU A 287 14.80 -31.41 2.57
C GLU A 287 13.85 -30.62 3.49
N THR A 288 13.28 -31.29 4.51
CA THR A 288 12.38 -30.64 5.47
C THR A 288 13.08 -29.52 6.25
N LEU A 289 14.34 -29.72 6.69
CA LEU A 289 15.12 -28.69 7.37
C LEU A 289 15.41 -27.50 6.44
N SER A 290 15.78 -27.75 5.18
CA SER A 290 15.99 -26.69 4.19
C SER A 290 14.73 -25.88 3.92
N LEU A 291 13.57 -26.54 3.78
CA LEU A 291 12.28 -25.86 3.59
C LEU A 291 11.86 -25.04 4.81
N LEU A 292 12.05 -25.59 6.01
CA LEU A 292 11.76 -24.89 7.26
C LEU A 292 12.62 -23.62 7.38
N LEU A 293 13.94 -23.75 7.15
CA LEU A 293 14.86 -22.61 7.21
C LEU A 293 14.44 -21.52 6.22
N LEU A 294 14.10 -21.90 5.00
CA LEU A 294 13.68 -20.94 3.97
C LEU A 294 12.33 -20.31 4.30
N ALA A 295 11.38 -21.06 4.86
CA ALA A 295 10.11 -20.53 5.36
C ALA A 295 10.31 -19.53 6.51
N VAL A 296 11.22 -19.82 7.46
CA VAL A 296 11.56 -18.91 8.56
C VAL A 296 12.18 -17.62 8.01
N ILE A 297 13.13 -17.72 7.08
CA ILE A 297 13.74 -16.54 6.45
C ILE A 297 12.68 -15.69 5.74
N TYR A 298 11.79 -16.31 4.97
CA TYR A 298 10.73 -15.60 4.26
C TYR A 298 9.75 -14.91 5.21
N LEU A 299 9.33 -15.59 6.29
CA LEU A 299 8.46 -15.01 7.31
C LEU A 299 9.12 -13.84 8.05
N VAL A 300 10.41 -13.94 8.37
CA VAL A 300 11.15 -12.85 9.02
C VAL A 300 11.23 -11.63 8.11
N VAL A 301 11.56 -11.81 6.81
CA VAL A 301 11.60 -10.69 5.85
C VAL A 301 10.21 -10.06 5.68
N SER A 302 9.17 -10.89 5.56
CA SER A 302 7.78 -10.47 5.43
C SER A 302 7.29 -9.67 6.65
N PHE A 303 7.61 -10.15 7.85
CA PHE A 303 7.22 -9.48 9.09
C PHE A 303 7.96 -8.15 9.26
N ASN A 304 9.26 -8.11 8.96
CA ASN A 304 10.02 -6.86 8.96
C ASN A 304 9.48 -5.86 7.94
N LYS A 305 9.10 -6.32 6.73
CA LYS A 305 8.43 -5.47 5.73
C LYS A 305 7.14 -4.86 6.28
N ALA A 306 6.26 -5.67 6.85
CA ALA A 306 4.96 -5.21 7.36
C ALA A 306 5.08 -4.21 8.53
N LEU A 307 6.12 -4.34 9.35
CA LEU A 307 6.40 -3.42 10.46
C LEU A 307 7.20 -2.18 10.04
N CYS A 308 7.86 -2.21 8.87
CA CYS A 308 8.73 -1.12 8.45
C CYS A 308 7.89 0.06 7.94
N ARG A 309 7.78 1.10 8.77
CA ARG A 309 7.18 2.37 8.40
C ARG A 309 8.14 3.53 8.67
N PRO A 310 8.23 4.55 7.79
CA PRO A 310 7.48 4.73 6.53
C PRO A 310 7.99 3.83 5.40
N THR A 311 7.10 3.40 4.49
CA THR A 311 7.40 2.50 3.35
C THR A 311 8.46 3.07 2.39
N ASP A 312 8.58 4.40 2.33
CA ASP A 312 9.56 5.10 1.49
C ASP A 312 10.98 5.16 2.04
N ALA A 313 11.20 4.75 3.29
CA ALA A 313 12.54 4.69 3.84
C ALA A 313 13.41 3.70 3.02
N PRO A 314 14.69 4.02 2.77
CA PRO A 314 15.57 3.16 1.98
C PRO A 314 15.72 1.76 2.61
N GLN A 315 15.62 1.66 3.93
CA GLN A 315 15.62 0.39 4.67
C GLN A 315 14.37 -0.45 4.37
N CYS A 316 13.19 0.17 4.33
CA CYS A 316 11.93 -0.52 4.03
C CYS A 316 11.88 -1.00 2.58
N ARG A 317 12.39 -0.21 1.63
CA ARG A 317 12.56 -0.63 0.22
C ARG A 317 13.47 -1.86 0.08
N GLY A 318 14.49 -1.97 0.93
CA GLY A 318 15.34 -3.17 1.00
C GLY A 318 14.57 -4.44 1.37
N PHE A 319 13.64 -4.35 2.32
CA PHE A 319 12.78 -5.49 2.69
C PHE A 319 11.84 -5.91 1.56
N VAL A 320 11.24 -4.95 0.86
CA VAL A 320 10.41 -5.22 -0.33
C VAL A 320 11.22 -5.94 -1.41
N LEU A 321 12.42 -5.43 -1.73
CA LEU A 321 13.28 -6.04 -2.75
C LEU A 321 13.74 -7.45 -2.36
N SER A 322 14.10 -7.66 -1.09
CA SER A 322 14.51 -8.98 -0.60
C SER A 322 13.38 -10.00 -0.61
N GLU A 323 12.14 -9.60 -0.30
CA GLU A 323 10.97 -10.47 -0.45
C GLU A 323 10.77 -10.90 -1.91
N TYR A 324 10.81 -9.94 -2.85
CA TYR A 324 10.69 -10.25 -4.28
C TYR A 324 11.81 -11.19 -4.77
N ALA A 325 13.04 -10.96 -4.32
CA ALA A 325 14.17 -11.83 -4.65
C ALA A 325 13.98 -13.25 -4.10
N LEU A 326 13.56 -13.39 -2.83
CA LEU A 326 13.26 -14.68 -2.22
C LEU A 326 12.12 -15.39 -2.94
N GLN A 327 11.02 -14.69 -3.23
CA GLN A 327 9.89 -15.24 -3.98
C GLN A 327 10.31 -15.73 -5.37
N SER A 328 11.15 -14.97 -6.08
CA SER A 328 11.67 -15.35 -7.39
C SER A 328 12.56 -16.59 -7.32
N MET A 329 13.46 -16.68 -6.33
CA MET A 329 14.30 -17.86 -6.10
C MET A 329 13.46 -19.10 -5.75
N MET A 330 12.43 -18.95 -4.91
CA MET A 330 11.49 -20.02 -4.58
C MET A 330 10.75 -20.50 -5.82
N MET A 331 10.19 -19.58 -6.61
CA MET A 331 9.48 -19.92 -7.85
C MET A 331 10.37 -20.65 -8.85
N LEU A 332 11.63 -20.21 -9.02
CA LEU A 332 12.61 -20.93 -9.84
C LEU A 332 12.86 -22.35 -9.30
N GLY A 333 13.05 -22.50 -7.99
CA GLY A 333 13.20 -23.79 -7.34
C GLY A 333 11.99 -24.72 -7.54
N VAL A 334 10.78 -24.17 -7.45
CA VAL A 334 9.52 -24.89 -7.75
C VAL A 334 9.52 -25.40 -9.18
N ILE A 335 9.89 -24.56 -10.16
CA ILE A 335 9.93 -24.95 -11.58
C ILE A 335 10.92 -26.09 -11.82
N VAL A 336 12.14 -25.98 -11.26
CA VAL A 336 13.17 -27.02 -11.41
C VAL A 336 12.73 -28.33 -10.75
N ALA A 337 12.23 -28.28 -9.52
CA ALA A 337 11.76 -29.46 -8.79
C ALA A 337 10.58 -30.13 -9.51
N LEU A 338 9.66 -29.33 -10.07
CA LEU A 338 8.53 -29.82 -10.85
C LEU A 338 8.99 -30.55 -12.12
N ASN A 339 9.90 -29.94 -12.88
CA ASN A 339 10.43 -30.56 -14.10
C ASN A 339 11.17 -31.87 -13.80
N PHE A 340 11.95 -31.90 -12.72
CA PHE A 340 12.64 -33.11 -12.29
C PHE A 340 11.67 -34.22 -11.87
N THR A 341 10.65 -33.91 -11.07
CA THR A 341 9.65 -34.90 -10.63
C THR A 341 8.83 -35.45 -11.80
N ILE A 342 8.47 -34.62 -12.77
CA ILE A 342 7.80 -35.05 -14.01
C ILE A 342 8.71 -35.98 -14.82
N ALA A 343 9.98 -35.63 -15.00
CA ALA A 343 10.93 -36.47 -15.73
C ALA A 343 11.08 -37.86 -15.08
N GLN A 344 11.18 -37.90 -13.75
CA GLN A 344 11.24 -39.15 -12.98
C GLN A 344 9.97 -39.99 -13.13
N LEU A 345 8.78 -39.36 -13.05
CA LEU A 345 7.49 -40.02 -13.27
C LEU A 345 7.37 -40.60 -14.69
N LYS A 346 7.80 -39.85 -15.72
CA LYS A 346 7.80 -40.31 -17.12
C LYS A 346 8.74 -41.51 -17.32
N LEU A 347 9.93 -41.46 -16.73
CA LEU A 347 10.89 -42.57 -16.79
C LEU A 347 10.33 -43.82 -16.11
N ALA A 348 9.76 -43.70 -14.91
CA ALA A 348 9.12 -44.81 -14.20
C ALA A 348 7.98 -45.43 -15.03
N ALA A 349 7.10 -44.60 -15.61
CA ALA A 349 6.02 -45.07 -16.46
C ALA A 349 6.51 -45.78 -17.74
N SER A 350 7.63 -45.32 -18.33
CA SER A 350 8.22 -45.93 -19.51
C SER A 350 8.89 -47.28 -19.23
N TYR A 351 9.53 -47.42 -18.06
CA TYR A 351 10.26 -48.62 -17.67
C TYR A 351 9.31 -49.74 -17.20
N GLU A 352 8.25 -49.39 -16.48
CA GLU A 352 7.28 -50.34 -15.94
C GLU A 352 6.09 -50.62 -16.88
N ARG A 353 6.14 -50.16 -18.14
CA ARG A 353 5.03 -50.25 -19.11
C ARG A 353 4.50 -51.67 -19.33
N TRP A 354 5.34 -52.68 -19.06
CA TRP A 354 5.02 -54.10 -19.22
C TRP A 354 4.52 -54.77 -17.92
N ASN A 355 4.48 -54.05 -16.81
CA ASN A 355 4.12 -54.58 -15.49
C ASN A 355 2.67 -54.23 -15.14
N CYS A 356 1.73 -55.17 -15.39
CA CYS A 356 0.28 -54.94 -15.35
C CYS A 356 -0.29 -54.46 -14.00
N PHE A 357 0.44 -54.63 -12.90
CA PHE A 357 0.03 -54.16 -11.57
C PHE A 357 0.54 -52.74 -11.23
N VAL A 358 1.67 -52.32 -11.79
CA VAL A 358 2.34 -51.06 -11.40
C VAL A 358 1.99 -49.91 -12.34
N THR A 359 1.62 -50.22 -13.58
CA THR A 359 1.11 -49.25 -14.55
C THR A 359 -0.13 -48.47 -14.07
N PRO A 360 -1.23 -49.07 -13.57
CA PRO A 360 -2.40 -48.27 -13.16
C PRO A 360 -2.08 -47.34 -11.97
N LEU A 361 -1.22 -47.76 -11.05
CA LEU A 361 -0.82 -46.96 -9.89
C LEU A 361 0.04 -45.74 -10.30
N THR A 362 0.95 -45.92 -11.25
CA THR A 362 1.81 -44.84 -11.77
C THR A 362 1.01 -43.84 -12.61
N TYR A 363 0.05 -44.31 -13.42
CA TYR A 363 -0.89 -43.43 -14.13
C TYR A 363 -1.81 -42.65 -13.17
N MET A 364 -2.36 -43.27 -12.12
CA MET A 364 -3.14 -42.52 -11.11
C MET A 364 -2.32 -41.43 -10.42
N LYS A 365 -1.05 -41.69 -10.08
CA LYS A 365 -0.17 -40.68 -9.48
C LYS A 365 0.13 -39.53 -10.45
N LEU A 366 0.29 -39.83 -11.74
CA LEU A 366 0.51 -38.83 -12.78
C LEU A 366 -0.74 -37.94 -12.95
N GLU A 367 -1.93 -38.54 -12.97
CA GLU A 367 -3.21 -37.83 -13.05
C GLU A 367 -3.44 -36.93 -11.83
N GLN A 368 -3.18 -37.43 -10.62
CA GLN A 368 -3.23 -36.64 -9.38
C GLN A 368 -2.24 -35.45 -9.40
N PHE A 369 -1.05 -35.65 -9.98
CA PHE A 369 -0.05 -34.59 -10.10
C PHE A 369 -0.47 -33.51 -11.11
N GLN A 370 -1.08 -33.91 -12.23
CA GLN A 370 -1.65 -33.00 -13.23
C GLN A 370 -2.87 -32.23 -12.67
N TYR A 371 -3.73 -32.90 -11.91
CA TYR A 371 -4.86 -32.26 -11.22
C TYR A 371 -4.38 -31.18 -10.24
N ALA A 372 -3.38 -31.50 -9.41
CA ALA A 372 -2.76 -30.54 -8.50
C ALA A 372 -2.09 -29.36 -9.24
N GLN A 373 -1.64 -29.56 -10.47
CA GLN A 373 -1.07 -28.51 -11.32
C GLN A 373 -2.14 -27.58 -11.91
N CYS A 374 -3.28 -28.12 -12.35
CA CYS A 374 -4.43 -27.34 -12.81
C CYS A 374 -5.01 -26.48 -11.68
N CYS A 375 -5.22 -27.05 -10.49
CA CYS A 375 -5.70 -26.30 -9.33
C CYS A 375 -4.70 -25.20 -8.91
N ARG A 376 -3.40 -25.46 -9.04
CA ARG A 376 -2.35 -24.46 -8.79
C ARG A 376 -2.38 -23.32 -9.81
N HIS A 377 -2.51 -23.61 -11.12
CA HIS A 377 -2.59 -22.57 -12.15
C HIS A 377 -3.79 -21.66 -11.93
N PHE A 378 -4.95 -22.22 -11.57
CA PHE A 378 -6.14 -21.42 -11.23
C PHE A 378 -5.88 -20.49 -10.04
N LEU A 379 -5.14 -20.94 -9.02
CA LEU A 379 -4.88 -20.14 -7.82
C LEU A 379 -3.83 -19.04 -8.00
N TYR A 380 -2.89 -19.19 -8.93
CA TYR A 380 -1.86 -18.19 -9.23
C TYR A 380 -2.29 -17.18 -10.30
N LEU A 381 -3.15 -17.58 -11.25
CA LEU A 381 -3.66 -16.68 -12.30
C LEU A 381 -4.66 -15.65 -11.77
N VAL A 382 -5.51 -16.00 -10.81
CA VAL A 382 -6.51 -15.07 -10.22
C VAL A 382 -5.84 -13.89 -9.48
N PRO A 383 -4.80 -14.07 -8.64
CA PRO A 383 -4.12 -12.93 -8.00
C PRO A 383 -3.08 -12.21 -8.87
N LEU A 384 -2.51 -12.84 -9.92
CA LEU A 384 -1.64 -12.11 -10.85
C LEU A 384 -2.42 -11.10 -11.71
N ALA A 385 -3.70 -11.36 -11.98
CA ALA A 385 -4.58 -10.41 -12.66
C ALA A 385 -4.95 -9.17 -11.81
N THR A 386 -4.64 -9.17 -10.51
CA THR A 386 -4.98 -8.06 -9.58
C THR A 386 -3.80 -7.14 -9.25
N VAL A 387 -2.60 -7.43 -9.78
CA VAL A 387 -1.37 -6.62 -9.59
C VAL A 387 -0.96 -5.91 -10.90
N GLY A 388 -1.84 -5.91 -11.91
CA GLY A 388 -1.63 -5.24 -13.21
C GLY A 388 -2.19 -3.83 -13.22
#